data_AF-A0A5S9M0T4-F1
#
_entry.id   AF-A0A5S9M0T4-F1
#
_cell.length_a   1.000
_cell.length_b   1.000
_cell.length_c   1.000
_cell.angle_alpha   90.00
_cell.angle_beta   90.00
_cell.angle_gamma   90.00
#
_symmetry.space_group_name_H-M   'P 1'
#
loop_
_entity.id
_entity.type
_entity.pdbx_description
1 polymer ?
#
loop_
_entity_poly.entity_id
_entity_poly.type
_entity_poly.pdbx_seq_one_letter_code
_entity_poly.pdbx_strand_id
1 'polypeptide(L)'
;MPKDGLEQLKAFDSIFLGAVGDANLVPDHVSLWGLLIKIRREFEQVINVRPAKQLSGIRSPLAQPKDFDLLVVRENGEGEYSEIGGRIYQGEDQLAIQNAVFSRKGTDRAMRFAFQLAEKKTKACDKCNQIEWNCSYNAILG
;
A
#
# COMPACT_ATOMS: atom_id res chain seq x y z
N MET A 1 5.40 17.45 -9.55
CA MET A 1 5.31 16.87 -10.91
C MET A 1 4.94 17.97 -11.89
N PRO A 2 5.48 18.00 -13.12
CA PRO A 2 4.96 18.85 -14.18
C PRO A 2 3.45 18.63 -14.39
N LYS A 3 2.74 19.64 -14.92
CA LYS A 3 1.28 19.57 -15.10
C LYS A 3 0.86 18.44 -16.06
N ASP A 4 1.68 18.16 -17.06
CA ASP A 4 1.53 17.14 -18.08
C ASP A 4 2.25 15.82 -17.74
N GLY A 5 2.84 15.70 -16.55
CA GLY A 5 3.66 14.54 -16.19
C GLY A 5 2.91 13.21 -16.26
N LEU A 6 1.61 13.18 -15.92
CA LEU A 6 0.80 11.98 -16.06
C LEU A 6 0.55 11.60 -17.52
N GLU A 7 0.33 12.58 -18.40
CA GLU A 7 0.13 12.33 -19.83
C GLU A 7 1.40 11.78 -20.48
N GLN A 8 2.57 12.31 -20.09
CA GLN A 8 3.84 11.75 -20.52
C GLN A 8 4.01 10.29 -20.05
N LEU A 9 3.67 9.99 -18.80
CA LEU A 9 3.80 8.64 -18.23
C LEU A 9 2.83 7.62 -18.86
N LYS A 10 1.64 8.04 -19.32
CA LYS A 10 0.67 7.16 -20.00
C LYS A 10 1.20 6.54 -21.29
N ALA A 11 2.19 7.17 -21.92
CA ALA A 11 2.78 6.66 -23.17
C ALA A 11 3.67 5.42 -22.97
N PHE A 12 3.95 5.04 -21.71
CA PHE A 12 4.82 3.92 -21.38
C PHE A 12 4.04 2.73 -20.82
N ASP A 13 4.52 1.52 -21.09
CA ASP A 13 3.91 0.28 -20.57
C ASP A 13 4.13 0.09 -19.06
N SER A 14 5.19 0.68 -18.51
CA SER A 14 5.55 0.53 -17.10
C SER A 14 6.37 1.71 -16.57
N ILE A 15 6.34 1.87 -15.25
CA ILE A 15 7.06 2.95 -14.55
C ILE A 15 8.03 2.31 -13.57
N PHE A 16 9.32 2.53 -13.79
CA PHE A 16 10.36 2.16 -12.82
C PHE A 16 10.71 3.38 -11.97
N LEU A 17 10.26 3.36 -10.71
CA LEU A 17 10.42 4.47 -9.77
C LEU A 17 11.35 4.07 -8.63
N GLY A 18 12.34 4.91 -8.33
CA GLY A 18 13.22 4.77 -7.17
C GLY A 18 12.54 5.25 -5.87
N ALA A 19 13.14 6.26 -5.23
CA ALA A 19 12.58 6.91 -4.05
C ALA A 19 12.33 8.41 -4.32
N VAL A 20 11.36 8.99 -3.61
CA VAL A 20 10.99 10.39 -3.75
C VAL A 20 10.82 10.98 -2.35
N GLY A 21 11.59 12.02 -2.04
CA GLY A 21 11.53 12.75 -0.77
C GLY A 21 12.89 13.33 -0.42
N ASP A 22 12.90 14.60 0.01
CA ASP A 22 14.03 15.26 0.66
C ASP A 22 13.47 16.28 1.64
N ALA A 23 13.49 15.93 2.93
CA ALA A 23 12.91 16.74 3.99
C ALA A 23 13.57 18.13 4.13
N ASN A 24 14.79 18.31 3.63
CA ASN A 24 15.49 19.61 3.66
C ASN A 24 15.00 20.57 2.56
N LEU A 25 14.42 20.03 1.48
CA LEU A 25 13.98 20.82 0.33
C LEU A 25 12.45 20.94 0.26
N VAL A 26 11.75 19.84 0.52
CA VAL A 26 10.30 19.74 0.33
C VAL A 26 9.71 18.89 1.44
N PRO A 27 8.68 19.38 2.17
CA PRO A 27 8.00 18.58 3.18
C PRO A 27 7.45 17.27 2.60
N ASP A 28 7.51 16.19 3.39
CA ASP A 28 7.13 14.83 2.94
C ASP A 28 5.70 14.75 2.41
N HIS A 29 4.75 15.49 3.00
CA HIS A 29 3.38 15.50 2.50
C HIS A 29 3.29 16.11 1.10
N VAL A 30 4.13 17.07 0.73
CA VAL A 30 4.11 17.66 -0.60
C VAL A 30 4.72 16.71 -1.63
N SER A 31 5.86 16.11 -1.32
CA SER A 31 6.55 15.19 -2.24
C SER A 31 5.76 13.90 -2.46
N LEU A 32 5.18 13.33 -1.39
CA LEU A 32 4.39 12.10 -1.43
C LEU A 32 3.05 12.29 -2.16
N TRP A 33 2.29 13.34 -1.81
CA TRP A 33 0.97 13.58 -2.39
C TRP A 33 1.04 14.16 -3.81
N GLY A 34 2.05 15.01 -4.08
CA GLY A 34 2.21 15.68 -5.37
C GLY A 34 2.82 14.83 -6.49
N LEU A 35 3.27 13.61 -6.18
CA LEU A 35 3.88 12.71 -7.16
C LEU A 35 3.41 11.26 -6.98
N LEU A 36 3.82 10.59 -5.90
CA LEU A 36 3.63 9.14 -5.75
C LEU A 36 2.17 8.74 -5.57
N ILE A 37 1.45 9.37 -4.65
CA ILE A 37 0.02 9.08 -4.42
C ILE A 37 -0.78 9.47 -5.67
N LYS A 38 -0.42 10.58 -6.33
CA LYS A 38 -1.06 11.01 -7.57
C LYS A 38 -0.93 9.96 -8.67
N ILE A 39 0.28 9.45 -8.94
CA ILE A 39 0.50 8.37 -9.92
C ILE A 39 -0.33 7.13 -9.54
N ARG A 40 -0.34 6.74 -8.26
CA ARG A 40 -1.06 5.56 -7.80
C ARG A 40 -2.57 5.66 -8.00
N ARG A 41 -3.16 6.81 -7.67
CA ARG A 41 -4.60 7.02 -7.79
C ARG A 41 -5.03 7.17 -9.24
N GLU A 42 -4.32 7.99 -10.01
CA GLU A 42 -4.68 8.32 -11.40
C GLU A 42 -4.46 7.17 -12.38
N PHE A 43 -3.50 6.27 -12.10
CA PHE A 43 -3.32 5.02 -12.85
C PHE A 43 -3.97 3.81 -12.19
N GLU A 44 -4.82 4.03 -11.18
CA GLU A 44 -5.54 2.97 -10.48
C GLU A 44 -4.64 1.81 -10.00
N GLN A 45 -3.43 2.13 -9.53
CA GLN A 45 -2.47 1.19 -8.93
C GLN A 45 -2.86 0.85 -7.49
N VAL A 46 -4.05 0.26 -7.38
CA VAL A 46 -4.77 -0.04 -6.14
C VAL A 46 -4.24 -1.25 -5.38
N ILE A 47 -3.41 -2.08 -6.03
CA ILE A 47 -2.76 -3.23 -5.41
C ILE A 47 -1.26 -3.01 -5.36
N ASN A 48 -0.70 -3.08 -4.15
CA ASN A 48 0.73 -3.03 -3.92
C ASN A 48 1.22 -4.39 -3.40
N VAL A 49 1.99 -5.10 -4.21
CA VAL A 49 2.54 -6.41 -3.88
C VAL A 49 3.94 -6.23 -3.30
N ARG A 50 4.19 -6.77 -2.10
CA ARG A 50 5.48 -6.68 -1.39
C ARG A 50 5.95 -8.08 -0.95
N PRO A 51 6.82 -8.72 -1.75
CA PRO A 51 7.47 -9.96 -1.34
C PRO A 51 8.43 -9.70 -0.17
N ALA A 52 8.33 -10.51 0.88
CA ALA A 52 9.25 -10.50 2.02
C ALA A 52 9.78 -11.92 2.20
N LYS A 53 11.06 -12.12 1.88
CA LYS A 53 11.68 -13.44 1.89
C LYS A 53 13.05 -13.39 2.55
N GLN A 54 13.37 -14.41 3.33
CA GLN A 54 14.74 -14.64 3.79
C GLN A 54 15.60 -15.11 2.60
N LEU A 55 16.57 -14.29 2.23
CA LEU A 55 17.52 -14.62 1.16
C LEU A 55 18.73 -15.36 1.71
N SER A 56 19.21 -16.35 0.95
CA SER A 56 20.44 -17.06 1.30
C SER A 56 21.62 -16.09 1.37
N GLY A 57 22.46 -16.25 2.39
CA GLY A 57 23.62 -15.38 2.64
C GLY A 57 23.31 -14.05 3.34
N ILE A 58 22.04 -13.70 3.55
CA ILE A 58 21.67 -12.49 4.31
C ILE A 58 21.35 -12.85 5.76
N ARG A 59 22.05 -12.22 6.71
CA ARG A 59 21.80 -12.42 8.14
C ARG A 59 20.47 -11.78 8.53
N SER A 60 19.54 -12.59 9.03
CA SER A 60 18.28 -12.09 9.58
C SER A 60 18.49 -11.43 10.96
N PRO A 61 17.77 -10.35 11.27
CA PRO A 61 17.72 -9.79 12.63
C PRO A 61 16.93 -10.67 13.62
N LEU A 62 16.11 -11.61 13.12
CA LEU A 62 15.35 -12.51 13.98
C LEU A 62 16.24 -13.63 14.54
N ALA A 63 16.05 -13.97 15.81
CA ALA A 63 16.79 -15.06 16.46
C ALA A 63 16.56 -16.42 15.77
N GLN A 64 15.34 -16.67 15.28
CA GLN A 64 14.97 -17.88 14.54
C GLN A 64 14.07 -17.49 13.37
N PRO A 65 14.64 -17.16 12.20
CA PRO A 65 13.88 -16.61 11.08
C PRO A 65 13.08 -17.67 10.31
N LYS A 66 13.41 -18.97 10.50
CA LYS A 66 12.65 -20.12 9.97
C LYS A 66 12.39 -20.08 8.45
N ASP A 67 13.31 -19.49 7.67
CA ASP A 67 13.25 -19.43 6.20
C ASP A 67 11.93 -18.88 5.65
N PHE A 68 11.48 -17.75 6.19
CA PHE A 68 10.19 -17.16 5.80
C PHE A 68 10.15 -16.75 4.31
N ASP A 69 8.99 -16.99 3.67
CA ASP A 69 8.64 -16.55 2.32
C ASP A 69 7.18 -16.08 2.35
N LEU A 70 7.01 -14.76 2.53
CA LEU A 70 5.74 -14.09 2.71
C LEU A 70 5.47 -13.17 1.53
N LEU A 71 4.19 -13.00 1.19
CA LEU A 71 3.75 -12.05 0.19
C LEU A 71 2.67 -11.16 0.78
N VAL A 72 2.99 -9.87 0.95
CA VAL A 72 2.01 -8.89 1.42
C VAL A 72 1.31 -8.30 0.22
N VAL A 73 -0.02 -8.42 0.19
CA VAL A 73 -0.89 -7.75 -0.78
C VAL A 73 -1.57 -6.60 -0.05
N ARG A 74 -1.18 -5.38 -0.38
CA ARG A 74 -1.69 -4.17 0.26
C ARG A 74 -2.64 -3.42 -0.67
N GLU A 75 -3.82 -3.10 -0.17
CA GLU A 75 -4.73 -2.12 -0.81
C GLU A 75 -4.11 -0.72 -0.70
N ASN A 76 -4.12 0.01 -1.80
CA ASN A 76 -3.37 1.26 -1.97
C ASN A 76 -4.24 2.39 -2.57
N GLY A 77 -5.54 2.16 -2.73
CA GLY A 77 -6.51 3.10 -3.29
C GLY A 77 -7.37 3.81 -2.25
N GLU A 78 -7.67 3.15 -1.12
CA GLU A 78 -8.55 3.65 -0.07
C GLU A 78 -7.99 3.37 1.35
N GLY A 79 -8.83 3.46 2.38
CA GLY A 79 -8.48 3.17 3.77
C GLY A 79 -8.08 4.39 4.58
N GLU A 80 -7.00 4.26 5.35
CA GLU A 80 -6.57 5.24 6.36
C GLU A 80 -6.03 6.54 5.77
N TYR A 81 -5.59 6.50 4.50
CA TYR A 81 -5.14 7.67 3.74
C TYR A 81 -6.32 8.35 3.02
N SER A 82 -7.40 8.61 3.76
CA SER A 82 -8.54 9.36 3.25
C SER A 82 -8.34 10.86 3.43
N GLU A 83 -8.87 11.66 2.50
CA GLU A 83 -8.96 13.12 2.64
C GLU A 83 -10.19 13.54 3.47
N ILE A 84 -10.87 12.57 4.09
CA ILE A 84 -12.12 12.76 4.81
C ILE A 84 -11.80 12.92 6.30
N GLY A 85 -12.07 14.12 6.81
CA GLY A 85 -11.77 14.49 8.18
C GLY A 85 -11.79 16.00 8.36
N GLY A 86 -11.07 16.49 9.35
CA GLY A 86 -10.94 17.92 9.59
C GLY A 86 -10.35 18.24 10.95
N ARG A 87 -10.25 19.53 11.25
CA ARG A 87 -9.90 20.03 12.57
C ARG A 87 -11.05 20.87 13.10
N ILE A 88 -11.39 20.66 14.36
CA ILE A 88 -12.39 21.44 15.09
C ILE A 88 -11.63 22.17 16.20
N TYR A 89 -11.88 23.46 16.35
CA TYR A 89 -11.17 24.37 17.27
C TYR A 89 -9.65 24.53 16.97
N GLN A 90 -9.01 25.48 17.65
CA GLN A 90 -7.58 25.79 17.57
C GLN A 90 -7.02 26.04 18.98
N GLY A 91 -5.69 25.94 19.15
CA GLY A 91 -5.05 26.09 20.46
C GLY A 91 -5.10 24.81 21.28
N GLU A 92 -5.24 24.93 22.60
CA GLU A 92 -5.26 23.78 23.52
C GLU A 92 -6.49 22.88 23.35
N ASP A 93 -7.63 23.44 22.92
CA ASP A 93 -8.87 22.70 22.69
C ASP A 93 -8.96 22.07 21.29
N GLN A 94 -7.86 22.04 20.53
CA GLN A 94 -7.86 21.53 19.16
C GLN A 94 -8.21 20.03 19.11
N LEU A 95 -9.16 19.71 18.23
CA LEU A 95 -9.57 18.34 17.92
C LEU A 95 -9.29 18.03 16.44
N ALA A 96 -8.74 16.85 16.17
CA ALA A 96 -8.54 16.35 14.80
C ALA A 96 -9.41 15.11 14.57
N ILE A 97 -10.11 15.09 13.44
CA ILE A 97 -10.90 13.95 12.97
C ILE A 97 -10.20 13.39 11.73
N GLN A 98 -9.92 12.09 11.76
CA GLN A 98 -9.40 11.35 10.63
C GLN A 98 -10.24 10.10 10.44
N ASN A 99 -10.83 9.94 9.26
CA ASN A 99 -11.63 8.77 8.94
C ASN A 99 -10.82 7.80 8.08
N ALA A 100 -10.97 6.50 8.35
CA ALA A 100 -10.56 5.46 7.44
C ALA A 100 -11.80 4.97 6.68
N VAL A 101 -11.80 5.11 5.36
CA VAL A 101 -12.96 4.76 4.53
C VAL A 101 -12.59 3.61 3.62
N PHE A 102 -13.35 2.53 3.74
CA PHE A 102 -13.15 1.31 2.97
C PHE A 102 -14.44 0.99 2.22
N SER A 103 -14.33 0.69 0.94
CA SER A 103 -15.46 0.30 0.10
C SER A 103 -15.47 -1.22 -0.07
N ARG A 104 -16.67 -1.80 -0.24
CA ARG A 104 -16.79 -3.22 -0.59
C ARG A 104 -16.06 -3.53 -1.89
N LYS A 105 -16.08 -2.61 -2.87
CA LYS A 105 -15.40 -2.77 -4.16
C LYS A 105 -13.88 -2.84 -4.03
N GLY A 106 -13.26 -1.93 -3.27
CA GLY A 106 -11.82 -1.90 -3.07
C GLY A 106 -11.34 -3.13 -2.30
N THR A 107 -12.03 -3.42 -1.19
CA THR A 107 -11.81 -4.61 -0.36
C THR A 107 -11.91 -5.91 -1.15
N ASP A 108 -13.03 -6.15 -1.83
CA ASP A 108 -13.29 -7.41 -2.55
C ASP A 108 -12.26 -7.65 -3.66
N ARG A 109 -11.88 -6.60 -4.41
CA ARG A 109 -10.82 -6.67 -5.42
C ARG A 109 -9.47 -7.08 -4.82
N ALA A 110 -9.06 -6.44 -3.72
CA ALA A 110 -7.79 -6.75 -3.06
C ALA A 110 -7.77 -8.18 -2.52
N MET A 111 -8.87 -8.62 -1.93
CA MET A 111 -9.02 -9.98 -1.43
C MET A 111 -8.99 -11.02 -2.54
N ARG A 112 -9.78 -10.86 -3.59
CA ARG A 112 -9.77 -11.77 -4.75
C ARG A 112 -8.38 -11.92 -5.33
N PHE A 113 -7.67 -10.80 -5.50
CA PHE A 113 -6.30 -10.82 -6.01
C PHE A 113 -5.35 -11.59 -5.09
N ALA A 114 -5.42 -11.36 -3.77
CA ALA A 114 -4.62 -12.09 -2.79
C ALA A 114 -4.91 -13.60 -2.82
N PHE A 115 -6.18 -14.01 -2.86
CA PHE A 115 -6.56 -15.43 -2.94
C PHE A 115 -6.10 -16.08 -4.26
N GLN A 116 -6.21 -15.38 -5.39
CA GLN A 116 -5.71 -15.88 -6.67
C GLN A 116 -4.18 -16.06 -6.67
N LEU A 117 -3.45 -15.15 -6.04
CA LEU A 117 -2.00 -15.28 -5.88
C LEU A 117 -1.63 -16.44 -4.95
N ALA A 118 -2.37 -16.59 -3.85
CA ALA A 118 -2.18 -17.70 -2.93
C ALA A 118 -2.40 -19.03 -3.64
N GLU A 119 -3.51 -19.22 -4.37
CA GLU A 119 -3.79 -20.47 -5.10
C GLU A 119 -2.66 -20.83 -6.09
N LYS A 120 -2.11 -19.83 -6.80
CA LYS A 120 -0.97 -20.04 -7.71
C LYS A 120 0.31 -20.42 -6.95
N LYS A 121 0.56 -19.85 -5.77
CA LYS A 121 1.74 -20.15 -4.94
C LYS A 121 1.64 -21.49 -4.20
N THR A 122 0.47 -21.89 -3.71
CA THR A 122 0.28 -23.16 -3.00
C THR A 122 0.51 -24.36 -3.93
N LYS A 123 0.22 -24.22 -5.23
CA LYS A 123 0.58 -25.23 -6.25
C LYS A 123 2.09 -25.34 -6.51
N ALA A 124 2.89 -24.39 -6.01
CA ALA A 124 4.33 -24.30 -6.26
C ALA A 124 5.22 -24.43 -5.01
N CYS A 125 4.67 -24.40 -3.78
CA CYS A 125 5.47 -24.44 -2.54
C CYS A 125 4.65 -24.88 -1.30
N ASP A 126 5.11 -25.94 -0.62
CA ASP A 126 4.48 -26.53 0.59
C ASP A 126 4.60 -25.68 1.88
N LYS A 127 5.34 -24.56 1.87
CA LYS A 127 5.67 -23.77 3.08
C LYS A 127 5.13 -22.33 3.10
N CYS A 128 4.29 -21.94 2.13
CA CYS A 128 3.76 -20.56 2.05
C CYS A 128 2.59 -20.36 3.05
N ASN A 129 2.91 -20.27 4.34
CA ASN A 129 1.91 -20.14 5.41
C ASN A 129 2.00 -18.75 6.04
N GLN A 130 1.33 -17.75 5.46
CA GLN A 130 0.67 -16.64 6.16
C GLN A 130 0.30 -15.51 5.18
N ILE A 131 -0.99 -15.19 5.12
CA ILE A 131 -1.48 -13.90 4.62
C ILE A 131 -1.91 -13.14 5.87
N GLU A 132 -1.18 -12.09 6.21
CA GLU A 132 -1.57 -11.20 7.31
C GLU A 132 -2.61 -10.19 6.83
N TRP A 133 -3.75 -10.17 7.51
CA TRP A 133 -4.89 -9.29 7.24
C TRP A 133 -5.04 -8.30 8.39
N ASN A 134 -5.17 -7.02 8.06
CA ASN A 134 -5.49 -6.02 9.07
C ASN A 134 -7.00 -6.05 9.38
N CYS A 135 -7.35 -5.98 10.66
CA CYS A 135 -8.62 -6.45 11.24
C CYS A 135 -9.89 -5.67 10.79
N SER A 136 -9.75 -4.55 10.08
CA SER A 136 -10.86 -3.65 9.68
C SER A 136 -11.78 -4.22 8.60
N TYR A 137 -11.33 -5.21 7.83
CA TYR A 137 -12.05 -5.70 6.64
C TYR A 137 -13.12 -6.76 6.93
N ASN A 138 -13.04 -7.47 8.06
CA ASN A 138 -14.00 -8.52 8.42
C ASN A 138 -15.44 -7.99 8.62
N ALA A 139 -15.58 -6.70 8.97
CA ALA A 139 -16.90 -6.09 9.16
C ALA A 139 -17.64 -5.78 7.85
N ILE A 140 -16.92 -5.66 6.72
CA ILE A 140 -17.50 -5.25 5.42
C ILE A 140 -18.02 -6.45 4.62
N LEU A 141 -17.57 -7.66 4.95
CA LEU A 141 -17.93 -8.88 4.23
C LEU A 141 -19.09 -9.66 4.88
N GLY A 142 -19.68 -9.12 5.95
CA GLY A 142 -20.99 -9.54 6.44
C GLY A 142 -22.10 -9.30 5.42
#